data_AF-A0A0F9L107-F1
#
_entry.id   AF-A0A0F9L107-F1
#
_cell.length_a   1.000
_cell.length_b   1.000
_cell.length_c   1.000
_cell.angle_alpha   90.00
_cell.angle_beta   90.00
_cell.angle_gamma   90.00
#
_symmetry.space_group_name_H-M   'P 1'
#
loop_
_entity.id
_entity.type
_entity.pdbx_description
1 polymer ?
#
loop_
_entity_poly.entity_id
_entity_poly.type
_entity_poly.pdbx_seq_one_letter_code
_entity_poly.pdbx_strand_id
1 'polypeptide(L)'
;MADRKNIDIDEAIDLYINQKMPTTQVSKIVGCCVQTLITRLREHNIQIRTSGEAHQKVSFETIKYEYVHLEMSLTAIAKVHDMNPTSILERLKNGGVQMRDREEEARKACAKIPAGEHPKICQRYID
;
A
#
# COMPACT_ATOMS: atom_id res chain seq x y z
N MET A 1 -19.02 -36.97 -14.35
CA MET A 1 -18.98 -35.49 -14.22
C MET A 1 -18.48 -35.21 -12.82
N ALA A 2 -17.38 -34.48 -12.65
CA ALA A 2 -16.81 -34.27 -11.31
C ALA A 2 -17.83 -33.54 -10.44
N ASP A 3 -18.19 -34.14 -9.30
CA ASP A 3 -19.02 -33.52 -8.27
C ASP A 3 -18.46 -32.13 -7.96
N ARG A 4 -19.18 -31.09 -8.38
CA ARG A 4 -18.82 -29.72 -8.08
C ARG A 4 -18.98 -29.55 -6.57
N LYS A 5 -17.87 -29.41 -5.86
CA LYS A 5 -17.88 -29.11 -4.44
C LYS A 5 -18.81 -27.92 -4.21
N ASN A 6 -19.85 -28.11 -3.41
CA ASN A 6 -20.74 -27.03 -3.01
C ASN A 6 -19.96 -26.15 -2.05
N ILE A 7 -19.76 -24.89 -2.44
CA ILE A 7 -18.93 -23.90 -1.76
C ILE A 7 -19.88 -22.73 -1.52
N ASP A 8 -19.88 -22.19 -0.30
CA ASP A 8 -20.55 -20.94 -0.03
C ASP A 8 -19.78 -19.83 -0.77
N ILE A 9 -20.34 -19.41 -1.90
CA ILE A 9 -19.69 -18.44 -2.77
C ILE A 9 -19.80 -17.03 -2.20
N ASP A 10 -20.90 -16.71 -1.51
CA ASP A 10 -21.09 -15.38 -0.92
C ASP A 10 -20.09 -15.16 0.22
N GLU A 11 -19.87 -16.17 1.06
CA GLU A 11 -18.82 -16.14 2.08
C GLU A 11 -17.41 -16.01 1.45
N ALA A 12 -17.13 -16.79 0.40
CA ALA A 12 -15.85 -16.71 -0.31
C ALA A 12 -15.58 -15.32 -0.90
N ILE A 13 -16.62 -14.66 -1.42
CA ILE A 13 -16.55 -13.32 -2.00
C ILE A 13 -16.33 -12.28 -0.89
N ASP A 14 -17.03 -12.36 0.24
CA ASP A 14 -16.85 -11.44 1.36
C ASP A 14 -15.41 -11.51 1.92
N LEU A 15 -14.94 -12.73 2.20
CA LEU A 15 -13.58 -12.96 2.71
C LEU A 15 -12.51 -12.44 1.73
N TYR A 16 -12.74 -12.62 0.44
CA TYR A 16 -11.80 -12.20 -0.59
C TYR A 16 -11.87 -10.70 -0.89
N ILE A 17 -13.04 -10.08 -1.02
CA ILE A 17 -13.16 -8.68 -1.42
C ILE A 17 -13.10 -7.76 -0.20
N ASN A 18 -13.97 -7.99 0.78
CA ASN A 18 -14.16 -7.09 1.92
C ASN A 18 -13.05 -7.28 2.95
N GLN A 19 -12.72 -8.52 3.27
CA GLN A 19 -11.67 -8.83 4.26
C GLN A 19 -10.27 -8.93 3.63
N LYS A 20 -10.15 -8.79 2.31
CA LYS A 20 -8.90 -8.80 1.53
C LYS A 20 -7.99 -10.03 1.81
N MET A 21 -8.56 -11.15 2.24
CA MET A 21 -7.77 -12.34 2.56
C MET A 21 -7.14 -12.97 1.29
N PRO A 22 -5.96 -13.61 1.41
CA PRO A 22 -5.34 -14.32 0.30
C PRO A 22 -6.13 -15.59 -0.05
N THR A 23 -6.16 -15.97 -1.33
CA THR A 23 -6.93 -17.12 -1.84
C THR A 23 -6.58 -18.43 -1.16
N THR A 24 -5.34 -18.59 -0.69
CA THR A 24 -4.88 -19.77 0.08
C THR A 24 -5.49 -19.88 1.47
N GLN A 25 -5.83 -18.76 2.11
CA GLN A 25 -6.54 -18.74 3.39
C GLN A 25 -8.04 -18.91 3.15
N VAL A 26 -8.60 -18.16 2.19
CA VAL A 26 -10.03 -18.28 1.84
C VAL A 26 -10.38 -19.71 1.45
N SER A 27 -9.56 -20.39 0.65
CA SER A 27 -9.83 -21.77 0.24
C SER A 27 -9.84 -22.75 1.41
N LYS A 28 -9.02 -22.50 2.44
CA LYS A 28 -9.00 -23.31 3.67
C LYS A 28 -10.27 -23.09 4.50
N ILE A 29 -10.72 -21.84 4.63
CA ILE A 29 -11.93 -21.48 5.37
C ILE A 29 -13.15 -22.14 4.72
N VAL A 30 -13.32 -21.96 3.41
CA VAL A 30 -14.47 -22.52 2.67
C VAL A 30 -14.26 -24.01 2.30
N GLY A 31 -13.17 -24.62 2.76
CA GLY A 31 -12.92 -26.06 2.62
C GLY A 31 -12.74 -26.55 1.18
N CYS A 32 -12.20 -25.74 0.26
CA CYS A 32 -11.96 -26.10 -1.14
C CYS A 32 -10.49 -25.98 -1.54
N CYS A 33 -10.12 -26.51 -2.71
CA CYS A 33 -8.79 -26.25 -3.26
C CYS A 33 -8.75 -24.85 -3.88
N VAL A 34 -7.57 -24.23 -3.87
CA VAL A 34 -7.34 -22.87 -4.40
C VAL A 34 -7.82 -22.74 -5.85
N GLN A 35 -7.59 -23.77 -6.68
CA GLN A 35 -8.01 -23.76 -8.07
C GLN A 35 -9.54 -23.68 -8.21
N THR A 36 -10.29 -24.44 -7.41
CA THR A 36 -11.76 -24.37 -7.41
C THR A 36 -12.23 -23.00 -6.98
N LEU A 37 -11.64 -22.43 -5.92
CA LEU A 37 -11.97 -21.06 -5.47
C LEU A 37 -11.75 -20.04 -6.59
N ILE A 38 -10.60 -20.06 -7.27
CA ILE A 38 -10.29 -19.13 -8.37
C ILE A 38 -11.32 -19.29 -9.51
N THR A 39 -11.64 -20.53 -9.90
CA THR A 39 -12.67 -20.77 -10.93
C THR A 39 -14.01 -20.18 -10.53
N ARG A 40 -14.47 -20.42 -9.29
CA ARG A 40 -15.75 -19.86 -8.82
C ARG A 40 -15.74 -18.33 -8.75
N LEU A 41 -14.67 -17.72 -8.25
CA LEU A 41 -14.54 -16.26 -8.24
C LEU A 41 -14.62 -15.69 -9.67
N ARG A 42 -13.97 -16.32 -10.64
CA ARG A 42 -14.02 -15.92 -12.05
C ARG A 42 -15.40 -16.10 -12.67
N GLU A 43 -16.11 -17.19 -12.36
CA GLU A 43 -17.50 -17.41 -12.80
C GLU A 43 -18.44 -16.30 -12.31
N HIS A 44 -18.13 -15.69 -11.15
CA HIS A 44 -18.82 -14.53 -10.60
C HIS A 44 -18.21 -13.18 -11.02
N ASN A 45 -17.40 -13.15 -12.09
CA ASN A 45 -16.75 -11.96 -12.65
C ASN A 45 -15.80 -11.22 -11.68
N ILE A 46 -15.26 -11.93 -10.68
CA ILE A 46 -14.30 -11.34 -9.74
C ILE A 46 -12.89 -11.47 -10.29
N GLN A 47 -12.21 -10.33 -10.37
CA GLN A 47 -10.82 -10.29 -10.81
C GLN A 47 -9.90 -10.89 -9.73
N ILE A 48 -9.04 -11.80 -10.17
CA ILE A 48 -8.06 -12.43 -9.29
C ILE A 48 -6.85 -11.51 -9.16
N ARG A 49 -6.47 -11.22 -7.91
CA ARG A 49 -5.31 -10.41 -7.54
C ARG A 49 -4.06 -11.05 -8.10
N THR A 50 -3.19 -10.23 -8.66
CA THR A 50 -1.87 -10.67 -9.08
C THR A 50 -1.04 -11.09 -7.87
N SER A 51 0.03 -11.85 -8.10
CA SER A 51 0.95 -12.27 -7.02
C SER A 51 1.49 -11.06 -6.26
N GLY A 52 1.78 -9.94 -6.92
CA GLY A 52 2.23 -8.71 -6.26
C GLY A 52 1.17 -8.09 -5.35
N GLU A 53 -0.10 -8.08 -5.76
CA GLU A 53 -1.22 -7.53 -4.99
C GLU A 53 -1.59 -8.40 -3.79
N ALA A 54 -1.48 -9.72 -3.92
CA ALA A 54 -1.81 -10.66 -2.86
C ALA A 54 -0.89 -10.54 -1.62
N HIS A 55 0.34 -10.04 -1.80
CA HIS A 55 1.34 -9.89 -0.72
C HIS A 55 1.41 -8.46 -0.15
N GLN A 56 0.52 -7.56 -0.55
CA GLN A 56 0.53 -6.19 -0.03
C GLN A 56 0.06 -6.17 1.42
N LYS A 57 0.97 -5.83 2.35
CA LYS A 57 0.69 -5.74 3.79
C LYS A 57 -0.31 -4.62 4.14
N VAL A 58 -0.30 -3.53 3.39
CA VAL A 58 -1.04 -2.30 3.69
C VAL A 58 -1.85 -1.89 2.48
N SER A 59 -3.05 -1.34 2.69
CA SER A 59 -3.92 -0.86 1.62
C SER A 59 -3.33 0.36 0.88
N PHE A 60 -3.75 0.58 -0.37
CA PHE A 60 -3.34 1.76 -1.12
C PHE A 60 -3.92 3.03 -0.51
N GLU A 61 -5.16 2.95 -0.02
CA GLU A 61 -5.88 4.07 0.59
C GLU A 61 -5.16 4.59 1.84
N THR A 62 -4.66 3.68 2.69
CA THR A 62 -3.88 4.04 3.88
C THR A 62 -2.59 4.78 3.49
N ILE A 63 -1.83 4.24 2.54
CA ILE A 63 -0.58 4.87 2.08
C ILE A 63 -0.86 6.26 1.47
N LYS A 64 -1.91 6.37 0.65
CA LYS A 64 -2.33 7.65 0.05
C LYS A 64 -2.69 8.66 1.14
N TYR A 65 -3.44 8.25 2.17
CA TYR A 65 -3.82 9.12 3.27
C TYR A 65 -2.60 9.63 4.04
N GLU A 66 -1.68 8.77 4.42
CA GLU A 66 -0.45 9.15 5.14
C GLU A 66 0.44 10.08 4.32
N TYR A 67 0.53 9.85 3.01
CA TYR A 67 1.34 10.67 2.13
C TYR A 67 0.74 12.06 1.87
N VAL A 68 -0.58 12.14 1.64
CA VAL A 68 -1.27 13.39 1.24
C VAL A 68 -1.73 14.20 2.44
N HIS A 69 -2.36 13.56 3.43
CA HIS A 69 -2.99 14.25 4.56
C HIS A 69 -2.09 14.37 5.77
N LEU A 70 -1.27 13.35 6.06
CA LEU A 70 -0.29 13.40 7.15
C LEU A 70 1.08 13.93 6.70
N GLU A 71 1.23 14.25 5.40
CA GLU A 71 2.45 14.75 4.75
C GLU A 71 3.72 13.90 5.02
N MET A 72 3.55 12.63 5.41
CA MET A 72 4.65 11.76 5.80
C MET A 72 5.55 11.44 4.62
N SER A 73 6.87 11.45 4.81
CA SER A 73 7.80 11.06 3.74
C SER A 73 7.67 9.57 3.39
N LEU A 74 8.06 9.20 2.17
CA LEU A 74 8.08 7.79 1.73
C LEU A 74 8.91 6.90 2.68
N THR A 75 10.01 7.43 3.21
CA THR A 75 10.87 6.73 4.17
C THR A 75 10.23 6.58 5.56
N ALA A 76 9.40 7.55 5.98
CA ALA A 76 8.65 7.43 7.23
C ALA A 76 7.54 6.38 7.10
N ILE A 77 6.76 6.43 6.03
CA ILE A 77 5.71 5.43 5.72
C ILE A 77 6.32 4.03 5.63
N ALA A 78 7.46 3.89 4.93
CA ALA A 78 8.21 2.64 4.84
C ALA A 78 8.59 2.05 6.20
N LYS A 79 9.04 2.88 7.13
CA LYS A 79 9.40 2.45 8.48
C LYS A 79 8.19 2.05 9.31
N VAL A 80 7.09 2.80 9.23
CA VAL A 80 5.85 2.50 9.96
C VAL A 80 5.28 1.15 9.55
N HIS A 81 5.32 0.85 8.25
CA HIS A 81 4.69 -0.34 7.68
C HIS A 81 5.63 -1.49 7.35
N ASP A 82 6.92 -1.34 7.66
CA ASP A 82 7.98 -2.30 7.31
C ASP A 82 7.92 -2.70 5.81
N MET A 83 7.99 -1.67 4.97
CA MET A 83 7.89 -1.76 3.50
C MET A 83 9.08 -1.10 2.82
N ASN A 84 9.37 -1.50 1.58
CA ASN A 84 10.37 -0.83 0.75
C ASN A 84 9.83 0.54 0.26
N PRO A 85 10.55 1.66 0.46
CA PRO A 85 10.16 2.98 -0.05
C PRO A 85 9.87 3.01 -1.56
N THR A 86 10.62 2.23 -2.37
CA THR A 86 10.39 2.13 -3.82
C THR A 86 9.05 1.49 -4.14
N SER A 87 8.64 0.48 -3.37
CA SER A 87 7.32 -0.15 -3.54
C SER A 87 6.20 0.83 -3.23
N ILE A 88 6.36 1.66 -2.19
CA ILE A 88 5.40 2.71 -1.85
C ILE A 88 5.31 3.74 -2.97
N LEU A 89 6.45 4.17 -3.52
CA LEU A 89 6.52 5.11 -4.64
C LEU A 89 5.77 4.58 -5.87
N GLU A 90 6.02 3.32 -6.26
CA GLU A 90 5.35 2.68 -7.39
C GLU A 90 3.84 2.58 -7.17
N ARG A 91 3.40 2.23 -5.96
CA ARG A 91 1.98 2.16 -5.62
C ARG A 91 1.29 3.51 -5.71
N LEU A 92 1.93 4.57 -5.21
CA LEU A 92 1.42 5.94 -5.31
C LEU A 92 1.33 6.39 -6.78
N LYS A 93 2.37 6.13 -7.58
CA LYS A 93 2.39 6.45 -9.02
C LYS A 93 1.32 5.68 -9.81
N ASN A 94 1.24 4.36 -9.62
CA ASN A 94 0.26 3.50 -10.30
C ASN A 94 -1.18 3.85 -9.89
N GLY A 95 -1.38 4.34 -8.66
CA GLY A 95 -2.65 4.86 -8.18
C GLY A 95 -2.94 6.31 -8.59
N GLY A 96 -2.12 6.92 -9.44
CA GLY A 96 -2.32 8.27 -9.98
C GLY A 96 -2.14 9.42 -8.98
N VAL A 97 -1.43 9.17 -7.87
CA VAL A 97 -1.14 10.22 -6.87
C VAL A 97 -0.04 11.13 -7.39
N GLN A 98 -0.27 12.44 -7.34
CA GLN A 98 0.73 13.43 -7.70
C GLN A 98 1.88 13.43 -6.68
N MET A 99 3.09 13.31 -7.18
CA MET A 99 4.29 13.34 -6.34
C MET A 99 4.61 14.79 -5.95
N ARG A 100 5.16 14.95 -4.74
CA ARG A 100 5.54 16.26 -4.20
C ARG A 100 6.64 16.86 -5.06
N ASP A 101 6.49 18.14 -5.38
CA ASP A 101 7.52 18.88 -6.08
C ASP A 101 8.70 19.14 -5.12
N ARG A 102 9.90 18.80 -5.57
CA ARG A 102 11.13 18.98 -4.79
C ARG A 102 11.40 20.44 -4.48
N GLU A 103 11.11 21.35 -5.41
CA GLU A 103 11.30 22.79 -5.24
C GLU A 103 10.30 23.36 -4.23
N GLU A 104 9.04 22.94 -4.30
CA GLU A 104 8.01 23.35 -3.34
C GLU A 104 8.34 22.86 -1.92
N GLU A 105 8.76 21.60 -1.78
CA GLU A 105 9.21 21.05 -0.50
C GLU A 105 10.46 21.75 0.03
N ALA A 106 11.44 22.07 -0.82
CA ALA A 106 12.61 22.85 -0.44
C ALA A 106 12.24 24.25 0.03
N ARG A 107 11.27 24.90 -0.63
CA ARG A 107 10.75 26.21 -0.22
C ARG A 107 10.07 26.15 1.14
N LYS A 108 9.25 25.13 1.39
CA LYS A 108 8.64 24.87 2.72
C LYS A 108 9.70 24.60 3.79
N ALA A 109 10.77 23.88 3.48
CA ALA A 109 11.86 23.61 4.40
C ALA A 109 12.65 24.89 4.75
N CYS A 110 13.04 25.69 3.76
CA CYS A 110 13.71 26.98 3.99
C CYS A 110 12.85 27.93 4.81
N ALA A 111 11.52 27.95 4.61
CA ALA A 111 10.59 28.74 5.40
C ALA A 111 10.50 28.30 6.88
N LYS A 112 10.84 27.04 7.20
CA LYS A 112 10.88 26.50 8.57
C LYS A 112 12.22 26.72 9.29
N ILE A 113 13.26 27.19 8.60
CA ILE A 113 14.54 27.53 9.24
C ILE A 113 14.43 28.95 9.83
N PRO A 114 14.42 29.13 11.16
CA PRO A 114 14.42 30.47 11.75
C PRO A 114 15.73 31.18 11.40
N ALA A 115 15.64 32.36 10.80
CA ALA A 115 16.79 33.17 10.36
C ALA A 115 17.78 33.54 11.49
N GLY A 116 17.43 33.31 12.75
CA GLY A 116 18.24 33.67 13.93
C GLY A 116 19.41 32.73 14.28
N GLU A 117 19.54 31.56 13.65
CA GLU A 117 20.67 30.64 13.92
C GLU A 117 21.82 30.71 12.90
N HIS A 118 21.62 31.50 11.84
CA HIS A 118 22.60 31.67 10.76
C HIS A 118 24.00 32.16 11.20
N PRO A 119 24.19 32.96 12.28
CA PRO A 119 25.53 33.39 12.70
C PRO A 119 26.37 32.31 13.37
N LYS A 120 25.76 31.29 14.02
CA LYS A 120 26.51 30.30 14.82
C LYS A 120 27.19 29.20 13.97
N ILE A 121 26.84 29.08 12.69
CA ILE A 121 27.47 28.13 11.77
C ILE A 121 28.82 28.67 11.25
N CYS A 122 28.97 30.00 11.11
CA CYS A 122 30.19 30.62 10.58
C CYS A 122 31.34 30.73 11.58
N GLN A 123 31.07 30.78 12.89
CA GLN A 123 32.13 30.85 13.91
C GLN A 123 32.99 29.58 14.00
N ARG A 124 32.52 28.45 13.45
CA ARG A 124 33.19 27.14 13.56
C ARG A 124 34.28 26.90 12.51
N TYR A 125 34.49 27.84 11.60
CA TYR A 125 35.46 27.78 10.50
C TYR A 125 36.48 28.94 10.53
N ILE A 126 36.61 29.63 11.67
CA ILE A 126 37.53 30.77 11.83
C ILE A 126 38.77 30.43 12.70
N ASP A 127 38.87 29.21 13.25
CA ASP A 127 40.10 28.73 13.91
C ASP A 127 40.82 27.66 13.06
#